data_AF-A0A3D1YM83-F1
#
_entry.id   AF-A0A3D1YM83-F1
#
_cell.length_a   1.000
_cell.length_b   1.000
_cell.length_c   1.000
_cell.angle_alpha   90.00
_cell.angle_beta   90.00
_cell.angle_gamma   90.00
#
_symmetry.space_group_name_H-M   'P 1'
#
loop_
_entity.id
_entity.type
_entity.pdbx_description
1 polymer ?
#
loop_
_entity_poly.entity_id
_entity_poly.type
_entity_poly.pdbx_seq_one_letter_code
_entity_poly.pdbx_strand_id
1 'polypeptide(L)' 'ALALAHEIAGKNPEAIRAAKRISNSMADATDAELLLAESVEQTEIIYKPNQLEAVAAYFEKRAANFK' A
#
# COMPACT_ATOMS: atom_id res chain seq x y z
N ALA A 1 -12.36 16.36 -5.33
CA ALA A 1 -12.64 15.00 -4.82
C ALA A 1 -12.31 13.91 -5.85
N LEU A 2 -12.90 13.92 -7.05
CA LEU A 2 -12.73 12.83 -8.03
C LEU A 2 -11.28 12.60 -8.48
N ALA A 3 -10.49 13.67 -8.70
CA ALA A 3 -9.09 13.53 -9.12
C ALA A 3 -8.25 12.69 -8.13
N LEU A 4 -8.35 12.98 -6.83
CA LEU A 4 -7.65 12.21 -5.80
C LEU A 4 -8.17 10.77 -5.72
N ALA A 5 -9.49 10.57 -5.86
CA ALA A 5 -10.07 9.23 -5.86
C ALA A 5 -9.52 8.38 -7.03
N HIS A 6 -9.36 8.98 -8.22
CA HIS A 6 -8.74 8.32 -9.36
C HIS A 6 -7.27 7.98 -9.09
N GLU A 7 -6.51 8.87 -8.45
CA GLU A 7 -5.12 8.60 -8.09
C GLU A 7 -5.01 7.42 -7.11
N ILE A 8 -5.83 7.40 -6.06
CA ILE A 8 -5.85 6.31 -5.07
C ILE A 8 -6.27 4.98 -5.73
N ALA A 9 -7.29 5.01 -6.59
CA ALA A 9 -7.77 3.82 -7.30
C ALA A 9 -6.72 3.23 -8.27
N GLY A 10 -5.73 4.02 -8.69
CA GLY A 10 -4.61 3.58 -9.52
C GLY A 10 -3.46 2.92 -8.75
N LYS A 11 -3.59 2.67 -7.45
CA LYS A 11 -2.55 2.05 -6.59
C LYS A 11 -2.96 0.65 -6.15
N ASN A 12 -1.97 -0.13 -5.70
CA ASN A 12 -2.18 -1.47 -5.16
C ASN A 12 -3.22 -1.43 -4.00
N PRO A 13 -4.37 -2.11 -4.12
CA PRO A 13 -5.46 -1.98 -3.14
C PRO A 13 -5.10 -2.55 -1.77
N GLU A 14 -4.30 -3.63 -1.69
CA GLU A 14 -3.80 -4.14 -0.42
C GLU A 14 -2.87 -3.12 0.25
N ALA A 15 -1.97 -2.50 -0.50
CA ALA A 15 -1.04 -1.49 0.01
C ALA A 15 -1.76 -0.23 0.53
N ILE A 16 -2.78 0.26 -0.19
CA ILE A 16 -3.59 1.39 0.28
C ILE A 16 -4.31 1.07 1.59
N ARG A 17 -4.89 -0.14 1.71
CA ARG A 17 -5.58 -0.56 2.94
C ARG A 17 -4.60 -0.71 4.11
N ALA A 18 -3.42 -1.28 3.87
CA ALA A 18 -2.37 -1.41 4.87
C ALA A 18 -1.86 -0.05 5.36
N ALA A 19 -1.52 0.85 4.43
CA ALA A 19 -1.12 2.22 4.76
C ALA A 19 -2.18 2.93 5.61
N LYS A 20 -3.46 2.77 5.27
CA LYS A 20 -4.56 3.35 6.06
C LYS A 20 -4.65 2.77 7.48
N ARG A 21 -4.41 1.46 7.67
CA ARG A 21 -4.40 0.85 9.01
C ARG A 21 -3.27 1.43 9.86
N ILE A 22 -2.06 1.54 9.31
CA ILE A 22 -0.91 2.15 9.99
C ILE A 22 -1.19 3.63 10.32
N SER A 23 -1.70 4.41 9.37
CA SER A 23 -2.04 5.82 9.61
C SER A 23 -3.07 6.00 10.71
N ASN A 24 -4.07 5.11 10.79
CA ASN A 24 -5.08 5.16 11.84
C ASN A 24 -4.50 4.85 13.23
N SER A 25 -3.44 4.03 13.34
CA SER A 25 -2.84 3.69 14.63
C SER A 25 -1.84 4.73 15.13
N MET A 26 -1.40 5.67 14.30
CA MET A 26 -0.36 6.65 14.65
C MET A 26 -0.71 7.55 15.86
N ALA A 27 -2.00 7.73 16.16
CA ALA A 27 -2.41 8.56 17.28
C ALA A 27 -2.24 7.87 18.65
N ASP A 28 -2.26 6.54 18.66
CA ASP A 28 -2.36 5.73 19.89
C ASP A 28 -1.13 4.83 20.12
N ALA A 29 -0.40 4.49 19.06
CA ALA A 29 0.75 3.59 19.12
C ALA A 29 2.06 4.33 19.43
N THR A 30 2.96 3.67 20.14
CA THR A 30 4.36 4.09 20.27
C THR A 30 5.11 3.88 18.95
N ASP A 31 6.24 4.56 18.76
CA ASP A 31 7.10 4.39 17.59
C ASP A 31 7.52 2.92 17.38
N ALA A 32 7.83 2.21 18.46
CA ALA A 32 8.23 0.80 18.41
C ALA A 32 7.09 -0.10 17.91
N GLU A 33 5.87 0.13 18.39
CA GLU A 33 4.68 -0.59 17.93
C GLU A 33 4.37 -0.28 16.47
N LEU A 34 4.53 0.98 16.05
CA LEU A 34 4.29 1.40 14.68
C LEU A 34 5.28 0.76 13.70
N LEU A 35 6.57 0.71 14.05
CA LEU A 35 7.61 0.05 13.23
C LEU A 35 7.36 -1.46 13.12
N LEU A 36 6.89 -2.10 14.19
CA LEU A 36 6.52 -3.51 14.16
C LEU A 36 5.28 -3.73 13.25
N ALA A 37 4.25 -2.89 13.39
CA ALA A 37 3.06 -2.95 12.56
C ALA A 37 3.40 -2.76 11.07
N GLU A 38 4.29 -1.80 10.77
CA GLU A 38 4.79 -1.57 9.41
C GLU A 38 5.50 -2.81 8.84
N SER A 39 6.33 -3.47 9.66
CA SER A 39 7.05 -4.68 9.25
C SER A 39 6.09 -5.84 8.95
N VAL A 40 5.03 -6.00 9.76
CA VAL A 40 3.99 -7.02 9.56
C VAL A 40 3.23 -6.75 8.25
N GLU A 41 2.74 -5.53 8.05
CA GLU A 41 2.00 -5.14 6.85
C GLU A 41 2.85 -5.29 5.57
N GLN A 42 4.13 -4.91 5.63
CA GLN A 42 5.06 -5.12 4.50
C GLN A 42 5.27 -6.60 4.19
N THR A 43 5.37 -7.45 5.21
CA THR A 43 5.54 -8.91 5.01
C THR A 43 4.34 -9.53 4.30
N GLU A 44 3.13 -9.04 4.59
CA GLU A 44 1.91 -9.51 3.93
C GLU A 44 1.81 -9.07 2.46
N ILE A 45 2.51 -8.01 2.06
CA ILE A 45 2.42 -7.42 0.71
C ILE A 45 3.62 -7.79 -0.18
N ILE A 46 4.81 -7.92 0.40
CA ILE A 46 6.04 -8.13 -0.36
C ILE A 46 5.96 -9.42 -1.19
N TYR A 47 6.41 -9.32 -2.44
CA TYR A 47 6.38 -10.41 -3.43
C TYR A 47 4.99 -10.99 -3.76
N LYS A 48 3.89 -10.37 -3.30
CA LYS A 48 2.54 -10.77 -3.71
C LYS A 48 2.21 -10.28 -5.13
N PRO A 49 1.23 -10.90 -5.82
CA PRO A 49 0.93 -10.60 -7.22
C PRO A 49 0.69 -9.11 -7.51
N ASN A 50 -0.15 -8.44 -6.72
CA ASN A 50 -0.45 -7.01 -6.92
C ASN A 50 0.77 -6.11 -6.65
N GLN A 51 1.70 -6.53 -5.78
CA GLN A 51 2.92 -5.77 -5.52
C GLN A 51 3.95 -5.95 -6.62
N LEU A 52 4.11 -7.17 -7.13
CA LEU A 52 4.96 -7.43 -8.30
C LEU A 52 4.46 -6.66 -9.52
N GLU A 53 3.14 -6.63 -9.73
CA GLU A 53 2.50 -5.86 -10.79
C GLU A 53 2.70 -4.35 -10.62
N ALA A 54 2.55 -3.83 -9.39
CA ALA A 54 2.80 -2.40 -9.12
C ALA A 54 4.22 -1.99 -9.52
N VAL A 55 5.21 -2.82 -9.19
CA VAL A 55 6.62 -2.59 -9.54
C VAL A 55 6.84 -2.70 -11.05
N ALA A 56 6.33 -3.75 -11.69
CA ALA A 56 6.46 -3.95 -13.13
C ALA A 56 5.82 -2.80 -13.93
N ALA A 57 4.58 -2.43 -13.61
CA ALA A 57 3.85 -1.36 -14.28
C ALA A 57 4.56 0.00 -14.15
N TYR A 58 5.19 0.28 -13.00
CA TYR A 58 6.01 1.47 -12.81
C TYR A 58 7.20 1.53 -13.76
N PHE A 59 7.99 0.45 -13.86
CA PHE A 59 9.16 0.39 -14.75
C PHE A 59 8.77 0.38 -16.23
N GLU A 60 7.64 -0.25 -16.57
CA GLU A 60 7.11 -0.32 -17.94
C GLU A 60 6.33 0.94 -18.35
N LYS A 61 6.13 1.91 -17.44
CA LYS A 61 5.37 3.15 -17.67
C LYS A 61 3.94 2.90 -18.19
N ARG A 62 3.28 1.88 -17.66
CA ARG A 62 1.89 1.53 -18.01
C ARG A 62 1.00 1.57 -16.77
N ALA A 63 -0.32 1.56 -17.00
CA ALA A 63 -1.27 1.36 -15.91
C ALA A 63 -1.11 -0.06 -15.32
N ALA A 64 -1.18 -0.16 -14.00
CA ALA A 64 -1.17 -1.43 -13.29
C ALA A 64 -2.55 -2.10 -13.35
N ASN A 65 -2.57 -3.42 -13.40
CA ASN A 65 -3.77 -4.25 -13.40
C ASN A 65 -3.84 -5.09 -12.12
N PHE A 66 -4.46 -4.53 -11.08
CA PHE A 66 -4.63 -5.20 -9.79
C PHE A 66 -5.79 -6.19 -9.80
N LYS A 67 -5.64 -7.29 -9.06
CA LYS A 67 -6.67 -8.31 -8.84
C LYS A 67 -7.41 -8.10 -7.52
#